data_AF-A0A0L0BUZ7-F1
#
_entry.id   AF-A0A0L0BUZ7-F1
#
_cell.length_a   1.000
_cell.length_b   1.000
_cell.length_c   1.000
_cell.angle_alpha   90.00
_cell.angle_beta   90.00
_cell.angle_gamma   90.00
#
_symmetry.space_group_name_H-M   'P 1'
#
loop_
_entity.id
_entity.type
_entity.pdbx_description
1 polymer ?
#
loop_
_entity_poly.entity_id
_entity_poly.type
_entity_poly.pdbx_seq_one_letter_code
_entity_poly.pdbx_strand_id
1 'polypeptide(L)'
;MSKYDFARRIKRIVHAECEITKVETKIAHKSAKYYEQMSSLKTTLAKQELELKKYRKEVDKLKRENDKLEKFKQNEEERLRLTIQNVEQMQCEYQQTLQQQIEQRRAALLQMDCIHSIKQATQTYINLNALPQLIQGVAICERESSSDWRPFRIDPSKHTLKEVQDLIWHDSDVDLVHREIWEKLILGDMLSDTSKNIESENDNATMVI
;
A
#
# COMPACT_ATOMS: atom_id res chain seq x y z
N MET A 1 5.42 -118.26 31.65
CA MET A 1 5.35 -117.54 30.35
C MET A 1 6.21 -118.30 29.35
N SER A 2 5.66 -118.72 28.20
CA SER A 2 6.44 -119.49 27.21
C SER A 2 7.49 -118.60 26.54
N LYS A 3 8.65 -119.17 26.16
CA LYS A 3 9.70 -118.45 25.40
C LYS A 3 9.13 -117.77 24.15
N TYR A 4 8.12 -118.38 23.55
CA TYR A 4 7.42 -117.87 22.38
C TYR A 4 6.57 -116.62 22.69
N ASP A 5 5.88 -116.58 23.84
CA ASP A 5 5.11 -115.39 24.26
C ASP A 5 6.02 -114.20 24.58
N PHE A 6 7.19 -114.48 25.16
CA PHE A 6 8.21 -113.48 25.41
C PHE A 6 8.74 -112.88 24.09
N ALA A 7 9.14 -113.73 23.14
CA ALA A 7 9.60 -113.27 21.82
C ALA A 7 8.54 -112.45 21.08
N ARG A 8 7.26 -112.86 21.15
CA ARG A 8 6.13 -112.11 20.58
C ARG A 8 5.93 -110.74 21.24
N ARG A 9 6.12 -110.64 22.56
CA ARG A 9 6.05 -109.37 23.29
C ARG A 9 7.19 -108.44 22.90
N ILE A 10 8.43 -108.94 22.84
CA ILE A 10 9.60 -108.16 22.41
C ILE A 10 9.42 -107.64 20.98
N LYS A 11 8.96 -108.48 20.04
CA LYS A 11 8.68 -108.05 18.66
C LYS A 11 7.67 -106.90 18.58
N ARG A 12 6.62 -106.92 19.42
CA ARG A 12 5.63 -105.84 19.49
C ARG A 12 6.21 -104.55 20.05
N ILE A 13 7.05 -104.64 21.08
CA ILE A 13 7.74 -103.48 21.67
C ILE A 13 8.68 -102.84 20.64
N VAL A 14 9.53 -103.64 20.00
CA VAL A 14 10.45 -103.15 18.95
C VAL A 14 9.69 -102.54 17.78
N HIS A 15 8.57 -103.14 17.35
CA HIS A 15 7.73 -102.54 16.31
C HIS A 15 7.14 -101.20 16.74
N ALA A 16 6.64 -101.09 17.98
CA ALA A 16 6.12 -99.84 18.51
C ALA A 16 7.21 -98.75 18.59
N GLU A 17 8.42 -99.11 19.01
CA GLU A 17 9.59 -98.23 19.04
C GLU A 17 9.96 -97.73 17.63
N CYS A 18 9.94 -98.61 16.63
CA CYS A 18 10.14 -98.24 15.23
C CYS A 18 9.08 -97.25 14.73
N GLU A 19 7.80 -97.45 15.07
CA GLU A 19 6.73 -96.52 14.68
C GLU A 19 6.83 -95.17 15.40
N ILE A 20 7.18 -95.17 16.69
CA ILE A 20 7.45 -93.94 17.46
C ILE A 20 8.59 -93.16 16.79
N THR A 21 9.70 -93.81 16.48
CA THR A 21 10.86 -93.20 15.81
C THR A 21 10.47 -92.57 14.46
N LYS A 22 9.61 -93.23 13.67
CA LYS A 22 9.09 -92.68 12.41
C LYS A 22 8.23 -91.43 12.61
N VAL A 23 7.45 -91.37 13.68
CA VAL A 23 6.64 -90.19 13.99
C VAL A 23 7.53 -89.07 14.50
N GLU A 24 8.48 -89.35 15.40
CA GLU A 24 9.43 -88.38 15.92
C GLU A 24 10.28 -87.73 14.82
N THR A 25 10.79 -88.53 13.88
CA THR A 25 11.52 -88.01 12.71
C THR A 25 10.67 -87.12 11.82
N LYS A 26 9.40 -87.47 11.59
CA LYS A 26 8.44 -86.62 10.86
C LYS A 26 8.18 -85.31 11.59
N ILE A 27 8.02 -85.35 12.92
CA ILE A 27 7.83 -84.15 13.74
C ILE A 27 9.08 -83.28 13.68
N ALA A 28 10.27 -83.86 13.88
CA ALA A 28 11.55 -83.14 13.82
C ALA A 28 11.74 -82.44 12.46
N HIS A 29 11.44 -83.13 11.36
CA HIS A 29 11.54 -82.54 10.02
C HIS A 29 10.55 -81.38 9.80
N LYS A 30 9.29 -81.55 10.23
CA LYS A 30 8.31 -80.45 10.16
C LYS A 30 8.72 -79.26 11.02
N SER A 31 9.16 -79.51 12.26
CA SER A 31 9.64 -78.47 13.17
C SER A 31 10.82 -77.71 12.58
N ALA A 32 11.81 -78.41 12.02
CA ALA A 32 12.95 -77.78 11.34
C ALA A 32 12.50 -76.84 10.21
N LYS A 33 11.59 -77.31 9.34
CA LYS A 33 11.03 -76.50 8.26
C LYS A 33 10.30 -75.26 8.78
N TYR A 34 9.52 -75.39 9.86
CA TYR A 34 8.86 -74.24 10.48
C TYR A 34 9.85 -73.24 11.09
N TYR A 35 10.93 -73.71 11.72
CA TYR A 35 11.97 -72.82 12.25
C TYR A 35 12.69 -72.05 11.14
N GLU A 36 13.01 -72.68 10.02
CA GLU A 36 13.60 -72.01 8.85
C GLU A 36 12.65 -70.94 8.29
N GLN A 37 11.36 -71.27 8.14
CA GLN A 37 10.35 -70.31 7.69
C GLN A 37 10.19 -69.14 8.67
N MET A 38 10.13 -69.41 9.98
CA MET A 38 10.03 -68.37 11.00
C MET A 38 11.27 -67.46 11.01
N SER A 39 12.46 -68.05 10.84
CA SER A 39 13.72 -67.30 10.78
C SER A 39 13.77 -66.37 9.56
N SER A 40 13.34 -66.86 8.39
CA SER A 40 13.28 -66.03 7.18
C SER A 40 12.25 -64.91 7.30
N LEU A 41 11.06 -65.18 7.85
CA LEU A 41 10.04 -64.16 8.12
C LEU A 41 10.54 -63.10 9.10
N LYS A 42 11.19 -63.49 10.20
CA LYS A 42 11.76 -62.57 11.18
C LYS A 42 12.81 -61.65 10.54
N THR A 43 13.63 -62.19 9.65
CA THR A 43 14.64 -61.43 8.92
C THR A 43 14.00 -60.41 7.98
N THR A 44 12.95 -60.81 7.26
CA THR A 44 12.19 -59.91 6.37
C THR A 44 11.49 -58.81 7.15
N LEU A 45 10.85 -59.14 8.28
CA LEU A 45 10.20 -58.17 9.16
C LEU A 45 11.19 -57.12 9.65
N ALA A 46 12.37 -57.54 10.13
CA ALA A 46 13.40 -56.61 10.61
C ALA A 46 13.89 -55.66 9.50
N LYS A 47 13.99 -56.13 8.24
CA LYS A 47 14.32 -55.27 7.09
C LYS A 47 13.21 -54.25 6.82
N GLN A 48 11.96 -54.69 6.81
CA GLN A 48 10.80 -53.82 6.58
C GLN A 48 10.66 -52.76 7.69
N GLU A 49 10.88 -53.14 8.96
CA GLU A 49 10.88 -52.19 10.09
C GLU A 49 11.97 -51.12 9.93
N LEU A 50 13.16 -51.51 9.46
CA LEU A 50 14.25 -50.58 9.20
C LEU A 50 13.90 -49.60 8.07
N GLU A 51 13.30 -50.09 6.98
CA GLU A 51 12.86 -49.25 5.86
C GLU A 51 11.73 -48.30 6.27
N LEU A 52 10.72 -48.79 7.01
CA LEU A 52 9.66 -47.95 7.55
C LEU A 52 10.21 -46.84 8.45
N LYS A 53 11.25 -47.13 9.25
CA LYS A 53 11.93 -46.11 10.06
C LYS A 53 12.62 -45.06 9.20
N LYS A 54 13.20 -45.42 8.05
CA LYS A 54 13.79 -44.47 7.10
C LYS A 54 12.71 -43.59 6.47
N TYR A 55 11.63 -44.19 5.95
CA TYR A 55 10.53 -43.43 5.35
C TYR A 55 9.87 -42.47 6.34
N ARG A 56 9.68 -42.86 7.60
CA ARG A 56 9.17 -41.94 8.63
C ARG A 56 10.05 -40.71 8.80
N LYS A 57 11.38 -40.90 8.83
CA LYS A 57 12.33 -39.77 8.91
C LYS A 57 12.26 -38.85 7.69
N GLU A 58 12.11 -39.41 6.50
CA GLU A 58 11.97 -38.64 5.26
C GLU A 58 10.66 -37.85 5.24
N VAL A 59 9.54 -38.47 5.64
CA VAL A 59 8.25 -37.80 5.79
C VAL A 59 8.35 -36.64 6.79
N ASP A 60 8.98 -36.86 7.95
CA ASP A 60 9.15 -35.80 8.94
C ASP A 60 10.05 -34.66 8.42
N LYS A 61 11.07 -34.98 7.62
CA LYS A 61 11.92 -33.98 6.97
C LYS A 61 11.10 -33.16 5.97
N LEU A 62 10.36 -33.81 5.09
CA LEU A 62 9.51 -33.16 4.09
C LEU A 62 8.44 -32.29 4.73
N LYS A 63 7.82 -32.73 5.83
CA LYS A 63 6.87 -31.91 6.60
C LYS A 63 7.50 -30.61 7.08
N ARG A 64 8.69 -30.67 7.68
CA ARG A 64 9.41 -29.46 8.14
C ARG A 64 9.81 -28.54 7.00
N GLU A 65 10.19 -29.09 5.85
CA GLU A 65 10.50 -28.30 4.65
C GLU A 65 9.24 -27.61 4.11
N ASN A 66 8.12 -28.33 4.07
CA ASN A 66 6.84 -27.77 3.64
C ASN A 66 6.37 -26.66 4.59
N ASP A 67 6.48 -26.85 5.90
CA ASP A 67 6.13 -25.82 6.89
C ASP A 67 6.98 -24.54 6.73
N LYS A 68 8.26 -24.69 6.34
CA LYS A 68 9.13 -23.55 6.05
C LYS A 68 8.71 -22.83 4.78
N LEU A 69 8.37 -23.58 3.72
CA LEU A 69 7.91 -23.01 2.46
C LEU A 69 6.57 -22.29 2.63
N GLU A 70 5.65 -22.84 3.41
CA GLU A 70 4.36 -22.20 3.68
C GLU A 70 4.55 -20.88 4.46
N LYS A 71 5.41 -20.85 5.47
CA LYS A 71 5.76 -19.61 6.18
C LYS A 71 6.41 -18.58 5.25
N PHE A 72 7.31 -19.03 4.37
CA PHE A 72 7.96 -18.16 3.40
C PHE A 72 6.92 -17.55 2.45
N LYS A 73 6.01 -18.38 1.92
CA LYS A 73 4.91 -17.94 1.05
C LYS A 73 4.03 -16.91 1.75
N GLN A 74 3.61 -17.16 2.99
CA GLN A 74 2.79 -16.20 3.75
C GLN A 74 3.50 -14.86 3.96
N ASN A 75 4.80 -14.89 4.27
CA ASN A 75 5.59 -13.66 4.42
C ASN A 75 5.72 -12.89 3.10
N GLU A 76 5.89 -13.59 1.98
CA GLU A 76 5.97 -12.98 0.65
C GLU A 76 4.62 -12.40 0.21
N GLU A 77 3.52 -13.10 0.46
CA GLU A 77 2.16 -12.60 0.21
C GLU A 77 1.88 -11.32 1.01
N GLU A 78 2.26 -11.29 2.29
CA GLU A 78 2.13 -10.11 3.13
C GLU A 78 2.99 -8.94 2.61
N ARG A 79 4.24 -9.21 2.22
CA ARG A 79 5.13 -8.19 1.65
C ARG A 79 4.57 -7.62 0.35
N LEU A 80 4.03 -8.48 -0.53
CA LEU A 80 3.39 -8.06 -1.78
C LEU A 80 2.16 -7.19 -1.49
N ARG A 81 1.33 -7.60 -0.54
CA ARG A 81 0.15 -6.82 -0.12
C ARG A 81 0.53 -5.41 0.34
N LEU A 82 1.53 -5.29 1.22
CA LEU A 82 2.03 -3.99 1.68
C LEU A 82 2.62 -3.16 0.54
N THR A 83 3.33 -3.80 -0.39
CA THR A 83 3.89 -3.12 -1.56
C THR A 83 2.81 -2.57 -2.48
N ILE A 84 1.77 -3.35 -2.74
CA ILE A 84 0.60 -2.91 -3.54
C ILE A 84 -0.06 -1.70 -2.87
N GLN A 85 -0.34 -1.80 -1.56
CA GLN A 85 -0.96 -0.72 -0.80
C GLN A 85 -0.11 0.57 -0.85
N ASN A 86 1.21 0.47 -0.70
CA ASN A 86 2.11 1.61 -0.80
C ASN A 86 2.12 2.22 -2.20
N VAL A 87 2.09 1.39 -3.25
CA VAL A 87 2.03 1.86 -4.65
C VAL A 87 0.71 2.59 -4.91
N GLU A 88 -0.42 2.05 -4.44
CA GLU A 88 -1.73 2.69 -4.56
C GLU A 88 -1.75 4.04 -3.84
N GLN A 89 -1.18 4.12 -2.63
CA GLN A 89 -1.07 5.38 -1.90
C GLN A 89 -0.24 6.41 -2.68
N MET A 90 0.95 6.02 -3.16
CA MET A 90 1.80 6.92 -3.95
C MET A 90 1.11 7.38 -5.24
N GLN A 91 0.32 6.51 -5.88
CA GLN A 91 -0.46 6.89 -7.06
C GLN A 91 -1.53 7.94 -6.72
N CYS A 92 -2.24 7.77 -5.61
CA CYS A 92 -3.21 8.76 -5.12
C CYS A 92 -2.54 10.11 -4.82
N GLU A 93 -1.43 10.11 -4.08
CA GLU A 93 -0.68 11.32 -3.74
C GLU A 93 -0.14 12.02 -5.00
N TYR A 94 0.35 11.25 -5.97
CA TYR A 94 0.81 11.78 -7.25
C TYR A 94 -0.33 12.42 -8.04
N GLN A 95 -1.49 11.77 -8.12
CA GLN A 95 -2.67 12.32 -8.81
C GLN A 95 -3.17 13.61 -8.15
N GLN A 96 -3.24 13.65 -6.82
CA GLN A 96 -3.61 14.84 -6.07
C GLN A 96 -2.64 15.99 -6.33
N THR A 97 -1.33 15.72 -6.28
CA THR A 97 -0.29 16.72 -6.54
C THR A 97 -0.39 17.24 -7.97
N LEU A 98 -0.59 16.35 -8.94
CA LEU A 98 -0.77 16.73 -10.34
C LEU A 98 -2.00 17.63 -10.53
N GLN A 99 -3.12 17.27 -9.91
CA GLN A 99 -4.35 18.07 -9.97
C GLN A 99 -4.15 19.46 -9.36
N GLN A 100 -3.51 19.54 -8.19
CA GLN A 100 -3.16 20.81 -7.56
C GLN A 100 -2.27 21.67 -8.46
N GLN A 101 -1.26 21.10 -9.11
CA GLN A 101 -0.39 21.83 -10.04
C GLN A 101 -1.18 22.33 -11.27
N ILE A 102 -2.10 21.54 -11.80
CA ILE A 102 -2.96 21.94 -12.92
C ILE A 102 -3.87 23.11 -12.48
N GLU A 103 -4.47 23.02 -11.31
CA GLU A 103 -5.34 24.07 -10.75
C GLU A 103 -4.57 25.36 -10.49
N GLN A 104 -3.39 25.27 -9.87
CA GLN A 104 -2.50 26.41 -9.66
C GLN A 104 -2.09 27.08 -10.97
N ARG A 105 -1.73 26.29 -11.99
CA ARG A 105 -1.37 26.83 -13.31
C ARG A 105 -2.56 27.46 -14.01
N ARG A 106 -3.75 26.87 -13.91
CA ARG A 106 -4.99 27.46 -14.45
C ARG A 106 -5.31 28.78 -13.76
N ALA A 107 -5.23 28.84 -12.43
CA ALA A 107 -5.44 30.07 -11.67
C ALA A 107 -4.44 31.16 -12.09
N ALA A 108 -3.17 30.83 -12.25
CA ALA A 108 -2.15 31.77 -12.71
C ALA A 108 -2.41 32.28 -14.14
N LEU A 109 -2.84 31.40 -15.05
CA LEU A 109 -3.22 31.80 -16.42
C LEU A 109 -4.44 32.72 -16.42
N LEU A 110 -5.49 32.36 -15.67
CA LEU A 110 -6.68 33.20 -15.53
C LEU A 110 -6.34 34.57 -14.94
N GLN A 111 -5.47 34.62 -13.93
CA GLN A 111 -5.00 35.88 -13.36
C GLN A 111 -4.25 36.71 -14.41
N MET A 112 -3.37 36.09 -15.20
CA MET A 112 -2.64 36.76 -16.27
C MET A 112 -3.60 37.34 -17.33
N ASP A 113 -4.62 36.57 -17.73
CA ASP A 113 -5.64 36.99 -18.69
C ASP A 113 -6.48 38.14 -18.13
N CYS A 114 -6.90 38.07 -16.86
CA CYS A 114 -7.60 39.18 -16.19
C CYS A 114 -6.76 40.46 -16.18
N ILE A 115 -5.47 40.36 -15.85
CA ILE A 115 -4.54 41.49 -15.86
C ILE A 115 -4.40 42.06 -17.28
N HIS A 116 -4.34 41.20 -18.30
CA HIS A 116 -4.24 41.63 -19.69
C HIS A 116 -5.51 42.36 -20.16
N SER A 117 -6.69 41.79 -19.89
CA SER A 117 -7.98 42.42 -20.21
C SER A 117 -8.16 43.75 -19.50
N ILE A 118 -7.76 43.84 -18.22
CA ILE A 118 -7.73 45.09 -17.48
C ILE A 118 -6.81 46.11 -18.16
N LYS A 119 -5.58 45.72 -18.50
CA LYS A 119 -4.61 46.62 -19.15
C LYS A 119 -5.15 47.16 -20.47
N GLN A 120 -5.80 46.32 -21.27
CA GLN A 120 -6.41 46.72 -22.53
C GLN A 120 -7.61 47.65 -22.34
N ALA A 121 -8.54 47.29 -21.44
CA ALA A 121 -9.78 48.05 -21.24
C ALA A 121 -9.54 49.41 -20.57
N THR A 122 -8.62 49.46 -19.60
CA THR A 122 -8.35 50.67 -18.80
C THR A 122 -7.12 51.46 -19.27
N GLN A 123 -6.39 50.94 -20.28
CA GLN A 123 -5.11 51.49 -20.73
C GLN A 123 -4.11 51.76 -19.59
N THR A 124 -4.23 50.99 -18.51
CA THR A 124 -3.49 51.19 -17.26
C THR A 124 -2.58 49.99 -17.00
N TYR A 125 -1.27 50.26 -16.89
CA TYR A 125 -0.22 49.27 -16.68
C TYR A 125 0.30 49.34 -15.25
N ILE A 126 0.00 48.31 -14.45
CA ILE A 126 0.36 48.25 -13.03
C ILE A 126 1.62 47.42 -12.83
N ASN A 127 2.49 47.86 -11.92
CA ASN A 127 3.59 47.07 -11.41
C ASN A 127 3.11 46.10 -10.31
N LEU A 128 2.92 44.85 -10.70
CA LEU A 128 2.43 43.80 -9.80
C LEU A 128 3.40 43.50 -8.64
N ASN A 129 4.71 43.71 -8.81
CA ASN A 129 5.71 43.44 -7.78
C ASN A 129 5.66 44.45 -6.61
N ALA A 130 4.94 45.55 -6.78
CA ALA A 130 4.79 46.59 -5.76
C ALA A 130 3.49 46.45 -4.96
N LEU A 131 2.53 45.66 -5.46
CA LEU A 131 1.32 45.33 -4.74
C LEU A 131 1.62 44.33 -3.61
N PRO A 132 0.87 44.37 -2.49
CA PRO A 132 -0.19 45.33 -2.16
C PRO A 132 0.34 46.62 -1.51
N GLN A 133 1.66 46.71 -1.26
CA GLN A 133 2.28 47.78 -0.46
C GLN A 133 2.17 49.16 -1.12
N LEU A 134 2.25 49.22 -2.45
CA LEU A 134 2.17 50.44 -3.24
C LEU A 134 1.45 50.15 -4.57
N ILE A 135 0.44 50.96 -4.89
CA ILE A 135 -0.22 50.94 -6.19
C ILE A 135 0.58 51.86 -7.12
N GLN A 136 1.48 51.29 -7.93
CA GLN A 136 2.29 52.07 -8.87
C GLN A 136 2.17 51.53 -10.30
N GLY A 137 2.16 52.43 -11.27
CA GLY A 137 1.94 52.08 -12.66
C GLY A 137 1.97 53.27 -13.60
N VAL A 138 1.51 53.06 -14.83
CA VAL A 138 1.38 54.07 -15.87
C VAL A 138 0.01 53.96 -16.53
N ALA A 139 -0.74 55.05 -16.59
CA ALA A 139 -1.97 55.15 -17.36
C ALA A 139 -1.70 55.82 -18.70
N ILE A 140 -2.26 55.28 -19.78
CA ILE A 140 -2.15 55.87 -21.13
C ILE A 140 -3.46 56.58 -21.43
N CYS A 141 -3.36 57.88 -21.74
CA CYS A 141 -4.48 58.67 -22.24
C CYS A 141 -4.28 58.91 -23.74
N GLU A 142 -5.03 58.20 -24.58
CA GLU A 142 -5.01 58.42 -26.03
C GLU A 142 -5.86 59.65 -26.38
N ARG A 143 -5.27 60.62 -27.09
CA ARG A 143 -5.96 61.76 -27.71
C ARG A 143 -5.82 61.65 -29.23
N GLU A 144 -6.69 62.34 -29.98
CA GLU A 144 -6.77 62.31 -31.45
C GLU A 144 -5.45 62.53 -32.21
N SER A 145 -4.41 63.08 -31.56
CA SER A 145 -3.11 63.39 -32.17
C SER A 145 -1.89 62.89 -31.37
N SER A 146 -2.05 62.33 -30.16
CA SER A 146 -0.93 61.84 -29.34
C SER A 146 -1.39 60.96 -28.18
N SER A 147 -0.51 60.07 -27.71
CA SER A 147 -0.73 59.27 -26.49
C SER A 147 0.11 59.85 -25.34
N ASP A 148 -0.56 60.30 -24.28
CA ASP A 148 0.09 60.78 -23.06
C ASP A 148 0.27 59.63 -22.07
N TRP A 149 1.50 59.39 -21.62
CA TRP A 149 1.83 58.37 -20.63
C TRP A 149 1.96 59.02 -19.24
N ARG A 150 1.08 58.67 -18.31
CA ARG A 150 1.00 59.26 -16.97
C ARG A 150 1.41 58.26 -15.90
N PRO A 151 2.63 58.35 -15.35
CA PRO A 151 3.00 57.51 -14.22
C PRO A 151 2.23 57.93 -12.96
N PHE A 152 1.78 56.94 -12.19
CA PHE A 152 1.15 57.14 -10.89
C PHE A 152 1.80 56.25 -9.83
N ARG A 153 1.79 56.74 -8.59
CA ARG A 153 2.24 56.01 -7.41
C ARG A 153 1.36 56.42 -6.24
N ILE A 154 0.64 55.47 -5.70
CA ILE A 154 -0.37 55.66 -4.67
C ILE A 154 -0.08 54.73 -3.51
N ASP A 155 -0.13 55.28 -2.30
CA ASP A 155 -0.06 54.52 -1.05
C ASP A 155 -1.50 54.19 -0.62
N PRO A 156 -1.94 52.92 -0.70
CA PRO A 156 -3.31 52.54 -0.39
C PRO A 156 -3.69 52.79 1.07
N SER A 157 -2.72 52.97 1.98
CA SER A 157 -2.99 53.29 3.39
C SER A 157 -3.44 54.74 3.63
N LYS A 158 -3.27 55.63 2.64
CA LYS A 158 -3.50 57.08 2.77
C LYS A 158 -4.64 57.61 1.92
N HIS A 159 -5.23 56.81 1.04
CA HIS A 159 -6.25 57.24 0.08
C HIS A 159 -7.46 56.32 0.16
N THR A 160 -8.65 56.91 0.07
CA THR A 160 -9.90 56.14 -0.03
C THR A 160 -10.01 55.51 -1.41
N LEU A 161 -10.75 54.39 -1.52
CA LEU A 161 -10.91 53.68 -2.79
C LEU A 161 -11.36 54.60 -3.93
N LYS A 162 -12.29 55.52 -3.64
CA LYS A 162 -12.82 56.48 -4.62
C LYS A 162 -11.75 57.47 -5.11
N GLU A 163 -10.90 57.98 -4.22
CA GLU A 163 -9.79 58.87 -4.58
C GLU A 163 -8.74 58.15 -5.44
N VAL A 164 -8.48 56.86 -5.18
CA VAL A 164 -7.57 56.05 -6.00
C VAL A 164 -8.13 55.85 -7.41
N GLN A 165 -9.44 55.62 -7.53
CA GLN A 165 -10.12 55.48 -8.83
C GLN A 165 -10.10 56.77 -9.64
N ASP A 166 -10.43 57.89 -9.00
CA ASP A 166 -10.44 59.21 -9.65
C ASP A 166 -9.03 59.62 -10.12
N LEU A 167 -7.98 59.23 -9.38
CA LEU A 167 -6.59 59.48 -9.75
C LEU A 167 -6.11 58.69 -10.97
N ILE A 168 -6.60 57.46 -11.13
CA ILE A 168 -6.11 56.51 -12.14
C ILE A 168 -6.95 56.55 -13.41
N TRP A 169 -8.27 56.69 -13.28
CA TRP A 169 -9.19 56.58 -14.41
C TRP A 169 -9.83 57.90 -14.86
N HIS A 170 -9.77 58.97 -14.06
CA HIS A 170 -10.40 60.26 -14.40
C HIS A 170 -11.85 60.06 -14.97
N ASP A 171 -12.22 60.76 -16.05
CA ASP A 171 -13.51 60.66 -16.78
C ASP A 171 -13.56 59.48 -17.78
N SER A 172 -12.67 58.50 -17.67
CA SER A 172 -12.69 57.32 -18.53
C SER A 172 -13.97 56.49 -18.26
N ASP A 173 -14.74 56.25 -19.32
CA ASP A 173 -15.94 55.40 -19.29
C ASP A 173 -15.51 53.92 -19.23
N VAL A 174 -14.97 53.53 -18.07
CA VAL A 174 -14.54 52.15 -17.80
C VAL A 174 -15.77 51.34 -17.40
N ASP A 175 -16.04 50.27 -18.15
CA ASP A 175 -17.09 49.31 -17.84
C ASP A 175 -17.03 48.84 -16.37
N LEU A 176 -18.20 48.84 -15.69
CA LEU A 176 -18.37 48.40 -14.30
C LEU A 176 -17.71 47.04 -14.02
N VAL A 177 -17.77 46.11 -14.97
CA VAL A 177 -17.16 44.77 -14.87
C VAL A 177 -15.64 44.85 -14.74
N HIS A 178 -14.98 45.71 -15.52
CA HIS A 178 -13.53 45.87 -15.49
C HIS A 178 -13.10 46.61 -14.22
N ARG A 179 -13.94 47.51 -13.71
CA ARG A 179 -13.75 48.19 -12.42
C ARG A 179 -13.76 47.21 -11.24
N GLU A 180 -14.75 46.32 -11.16
CA GLU A 180 -14.84 45.32 -10.09
C GLU A 180 -13.67 44.32 -10.11
N ILE A 181 -13.23 43.89 -11.29
CA ILE A 181 -12.08 42.98 -11.43
C ILE A 181 -10.78 43.69 -11.01
N TRP A 182 -10.66 44.98 -11.31
CA TRP A 182 -9.49 45.79 -10.95
C TRP A 182 -9.40 46.06 -9.45
N GLU A 183 -10.53 46.38 -8.82
CA GLU A 183 -10.63 46.48 -7.36
C GLU A 183 -10.24 45.16 -6.70
N LYS A 184 -10.74 44.03 -7.19
CA LYS A 184 -10.33 42.70 -6.71
C LYS A 184 -8.85 42.42 -6.96
N LEU A 185 -8.25 42.86 -8.07
CA LEU A 185 -6.84 42.63 -8.35
C LEU A 185 -5.91 43.37 -7.39
N ILE A 186 -6.33 44.53 -6.89
CA ILE A 186 -5.49 45.41 -6.06
C ILE A 186 -5.80 45.28 -4.57
N LEU A 187 -7.05 44.98 -4.23
CA LEU A 187 -7.51 44.83 -2.86
C LEU A 187 -7.67 43.36 -2.43
N GLY A 188 -7.65 42.42 -3.37
CA GLY A 188 -8.14 41.05 -3.22
C GLY A 188 -7.27 40.08 -2.42
N ASP A 189 -6.66 40.58 -1.35
CA ASP A 189 -6.25 39.77 -0.18
C ASP A 189 -6.15 40.60 1.12
N MET A 190 -6.44 41.92 1.09
CA MET A 190 -6.39 42.77 2.29
C MET A 190 -7.69 42.78 3.12
N LEU A 191 -8.81 42.27 2.58
CA LEU A 191 -10.11 42.22 3.27
C LEU A 191 -10.53 40.81 3.73
N SER A 192 -9.84 39.76 3.27
CA SER A 192 -10.04 38.38 3.74
C SER A 192 -9.40 38.13 5.11
N ASP A 193 -8.31 38.82 5.45
CA ASP A 193 -7.62 38.70 6.74
C ASP A 193 -8.25 39.54 7.86
N THR A 194 -8.87 40.67 7.56
CA THR A 194 -9.62 41.45 8.57
C THR A 194 -10.94 40.78 8.98
N SER A 195 -11.49 39.88 8.16
CA SER A 195 -12.70 39.14 8.49
C SER A 195 -12.44 37.89 9.34
N LYS A 196 -11.21 37.33 9.32
CA LYS A 196 -10.82 36.18 10.16
C LYS A 196 -10.36 36.56 11.57
N ASN A 197 -9.96 37.80 11.80
CA ASN A 197 -9.54 38.27 13.11
C ASN A 197 -10.70 38.68 14.04
N ILE A 198 -11.94 38.78 13.55
CA ILE A 198 -13.10 39.09 14.39
C ILE A 198 -13.81 37.83 14.90
N GLU A 199 -13.70 36.69 14.19
CA GLU A 199 -14.29 35.42 14.64
C GLU A 199 -13.42 34.66 15.66
N SER A 200 -12.10 34.93 15.74
CA SER A 200 -11.21 34.24 16.68
C SER A 200 -11.11 34.87 18.09
N GLU A 201 -11.62 36.09 18.30
CA GLU A 201 -11.68 36.71 19.63
C GLU A 201 -13.00 36.43 20.38
N ASN A 202 -14.05 35.97 19.72
CA ASN A 202 -15.36 35.77 20.36
C ASN A 202 -15.60 34.34 20.90
N ASP A 203 -14.81 33.35 20.45
CA ASP A 203 -14.95 31.96 20.92
C ASP A 203 -14.19 31.66 22.23
N ASN A 204 -13.33 32.56 22.69
CA ASN A 204 -12.61 32.42 23.97
C ASN A 204 -13.33 33.05 25.18
N ALA A 205 -14.52 33.64 25.00
CA ALA A 205 -15.27 34.30 26.08
C ALA A 205 -16.45 33.49 26.63
N THR A 206 -16.76 32.29 26.09
CA THR A 206 -17.96 31.53 26.47
C THR A 206 -17.67 30.12 27.02
N MET A 207 -16.59 29.95 27.79
CA MET A 207 -16.39 28.72 28.54
C MET A 207 -15.69 28.95 29.90
N VAL A 208 -16.29 29.80 30.73
CA VAL A 208 -16.11 29.75 32.19
C VAL A 208 -17.47 30.03 32.84
N ILE A 209 -18.13 28.95 33.27
CA ILE A 209 -18.88 28.72 34.52
C ILE A 209 -19.60 27.37 34.39
#